data_AF-A0A1Y6K3I4-F1
#
_entry.id   AF-A0A1Y6K3I4-F1
#
_cell.length_a   1.000
_cell.length_b   1.000
_cell.length_c   1.000
_cell.angle_alpha   90.00
_cell.angle_beta   90.00
_cell.angle_gamma   90.00
#
_symmetry.space_group_name_H-M   'P 1'
#
loop_
_entity.id
_entity.type
_entity.pdbx_description
1 polymer ?
#
loop_
_entity_poly.entity_id
_entity_poly.type
_entity_poly.pdbx_seq_one_letter_code
_entity_poly.pdbx_strand_id
1 'polypeptide(L)'
;MVALLIGGYAYSNHHATAKEYQAAMTNGRTALKNKDYTQAESYFQNALKRRLNDRTAQTYLTQTQRFVSGENAMDARKFGHAQARYQTVKTTKNGSTVLVNRATKRLKQVKVIRANVAQFKQLLSKAQDQNQALNYGTSNTTLDELFNNSKFQQVYYKNLYAQALALRKANNAGQTSVVTNSSSAATSTTGSGTTTSSSSATTGTTSNSSSNGASLTSSESAAAQNYQGSNEYTVTKKQKELNGKVITAGQISSARQTINAAGGQADAMSDQDVRVALQQANKKGLSLTKYTQQYLK
;
A
#
# COMPACT_ATOMS: atom_id res chain seq x y z
N MET A 1 -15.53 -86.52 -13.35
CA MET A 1 -16.29 -85.93 -12.22
C MET A 1 -15.32 -85.63 -11.09
N VAL A 2 -14.91 -84.37 -10.93
CA VAL A 2 -14.88 -83.60 -9.67
C VAL A 2 -14.52 -82.18 -10.11
N ALA A 3 -15.54 -81.35 -10.30
CA ALA A 3 -15.38 -79.91 -10.44
C ALA A 3 -15.40 -79.33 -9.02
N LEU A 4 -14.26 -78.85 -8.54
CA LEU A 4 -14.14 -78.19 -7.24
C LEU A 4 -14.23 -76.67 -7.43
N LEU A 5 -15.34 -76.15 -6.91
CA LEU A 5 -15.71 -74.77 -6.62
C LEU A 5 -14.53 -73.85 -6.27
N ILE A 6 -14.32 -72.81 -7.08
CA ILE A 6 -13.67 -71.56 -6.65
C ILE A 6 -14.62 -70.40 -6.98
N GLY A 7 -15.74 -70.37 -6.28
CA GLY A 7 -16.64 -69.22 -6.23
C GLY A 7 -16.42 -68.46 -4.94
N GLY A 8 -15.44 -67.56 -4.89
CA GLY A 8 -15.16 -66.85 -3.63
C GLY A 8 -14.04 -65.83 -3.66
N TYR A 9 -13.91 -64.96 -4.67
CA TYR A 9 -12.94 -63.85 -4.60
C TYR A 9 -13.37 -62.53 -5.27
N ALA A 10 -14.68 -62.31 -5.46
CA ALA A 10 -15.18 -61.05 -6.03
C ALA A 10 -15.95 -60.15 -5.04
N TYR A 11 -16.39 -60.67 -3.88
CA TYR A 11 -17.29 -59.91 -2.99
C TYR A 11 -16.58 -59.09 -1.90
N SER A 12 -15.31 -59.40 -1.56
CA SER A 12 -14.57 -58.68 -0.50
C SER A 12 -14.00 -57.32 -0.94
N ASN A 13 -13.73 -57.11 -2.24
CA ASN A 13 -13.07 -55.89 -2.72
C ASN A 13 -14.01 -54.67 -2.75
N HIS A 14 -15.31 -54.86 -2.99
CA HIS A 14 -16.27 -53.76 -3.08
C HIS A 14 -16.60 -53.16 -1.69
N HIS A 15 -16.67 -53.99 -0.65
CA HIS A 15 -16.93 -53.53 0.72
C HIS A 15 -15.72 -52.82 1.34
N ALA A 16 -14.50 -53.31 1.11
CA ALA A 16 -13.28 -52.66 1.57
C ALA A 16 -13.12 -51.27 0.95
N THR A 17 -13.29 -51.14 -0.37
CA THR A 17 -13.20 -49.86 -1.09
C THR A 17 -14.31 -48.88 -0.69
N ALA A 18 -15.53 -49.35 -0.43
CA ALA A 18 -16.62 -48.51 0.07
C ALA A 18 -16.34 -47.98 1.50
N LYS A 19 -15.81 -48.82 2.39
CA LYS A 19 -15.44 -48.43 3.77
C LYS A 19 -14.31 -47.40 3.77
N GLU A 20 -13.27 -47.62 2.97
CA GLU A 20 -12.16 -46.67 2.82
C GLU A 20 -12.61 -45.33 2.24
N TYR A 21 -13.50 -45.34 1.24
CA TYR A 21 -14.12 -44.12 0.70
C TYR A 21 -14.86 -43.35 1.80
N GLN A 22 -15.71 -44.03 2.58
CA GLN A 22 -16.50 -43.38 3.62
C GLN A 22 -15.61 -42.82 4.75
N ALA A 23 -14.55 -43.53 5.11
CA ALA A 23 -13.55 -43.06 6.06
C ALA A 23 -12.84 -41.79 5.52
N ALA A 24 -12.37 -41.81 4.28
CA ALA A 24 -11.74 -40.66 3.63
C ALA A 24 -12.68 -39.44 3.59
N MET A 25 -13.94 -39.61 3.18
CA MET A 25 -14.92 -38.53 3.17
C MET A 25 -15.21 -37.99 4.58
N THR A 26 -15.26 -38.86 5.59
CA THR A 26 -15.48 -38.45 6.99
C THR A 26 -14.29 -37.69 7.54
N ASN A 27 -13.07 -38.18 7.33
CA ASN A 27 -11.84 -37.53 7.74
C ASN A 27 -11.66 -36.17 7.05
N GLY A 28 -11.99 -36.07 5.75
CA GLY A 28 -11.97 -34.80 5.03
C GLY A 28 -12.94 -33.79 5.63
N ARG A 29 -14.18 -34.20 5.98
CA ARG A 29 -15.15 -33.33 6.66
C ARG A 29 -14.68 -32.91 8.06
N THR A 30 -14.05 -33.81 8.81
CA THR A 30 -13.46 -33.50 10.12
C THR A 30 -12.31 -32.50 9.99
N ALA A 31 -11.40 -32.71 9.03
CA ALA A 31 -10.32 -31.78 8.72
C ALA A 31 -10.85 -30.38 8.35
N LEU A 32 -11.93 -30.30 7.56
CA LEU A 32 -12.63 -29.03 7.31
C LEU A 32 -13.12 -28.37 8.60
N LYS A 33 -13.73 -29.11 9.53
CA LYS A 33 -14.14 -28.54 10.84
C LYS A 33 -12.94 -27.99 11.59
N ASN A 34 -11.81 -28.71 11.57
CA ASN A 34 -10.56 -28.33 12.22
C ASN A 34 -9.76 -27.22 11.49
N LYS A 35 -10.25 -26.76 10.32
CA LYS A 35 -9.58 -25.78 9.44
C LYS A 35 -8.28 -26.29 8.82
N ASP A 36 -8.05 -27.59 8.84
CA ASP A 36 -6.91 -28.23 8.19
C ASP A 36 -7.26 -28.51 6.72
N TYR A 37 -7.14 -27.47 5.89
CA TYR A 37 -7.56 -27.54 4.49
C TYR A 37 -6.67 -28.43 3.65
N THR A 38 -5.37 -28.48 3.94
CA THR A 38 -4.42 -29.36 3.24
C THR A 38 -4.76 -30.82 3.48
N GLN A 39 -5.01 -31.21 4.74
CA GLN A 39 -5.45 -32.57 5.04
C GLN A 39 -6.83 -32.87 4.45
N ALA A 40 -7.76 -31.91 4.48
CA ALA A 40 -9.07 -32.08 3.87
C ALA A 40 -8.98 -32.39 2.36
N GLU A 41 -8.16 -31.64 1.61
CA GLU A 41 -7.93 -31.90 0.18
C GLU A 41 -7.33 -33.29 -0.05
N SER A 42 -6.32 -33.68 0.72
CA SER A 42 -5.71 -35.02 0.65
C SER A 42 -6.74 -36.13 0.89
N TYR A 43 -7.60 -35.99 1.90
CA TYR A 43 -8.66 -36.94 2.17
C TYR A 43 -9.70 -37.02 1.05
N PHE A 44 -10.13 -35.89 0.46
CA PHE A 44 -11.07 -35.93 -0.66
C PHE A 44 -10.44 -36.49 -1.95
N GLN A 45 -9.15 -36.23 -2.19
CA GLN A 45 -8.41 -36.89 -3.27
C GLN A 45 -8.33 -38.40 -3.06
N ASN A 46 -8.06 -38.85 -1.84
CA ASN A 46 -8.05 -40.27 -1.50
C ASN A 46 -9.43 -40.90 -1.68
N ALA A 47 -10.52 -40.20 -1.35
CA ALA A 47 -11.87 -40.66 -1.64
C ALA A 47 -12.09 -40.85 -3.17
N LEU A 48 -11.62 -39.91 -4.00
CA LEU A 48 -11.69 -40.02 -5.46
C LEU A 48 -10.84 -41.16 -6.03
N LYS A 49 -9.70 -41.48 -5.42
CA LYS A 49 -8.90 -42.67 -5.80
C LYS A 49 -9.65 -43.98 -5.56
N ARG A 50 -10.55 -44.02 -4.57
CA ARG A 50 -11.36 -45.23 -4.26
C ARG A 50 -12.67 -45.28 -5.05
N ARG A 51 -13.26 -44.12 -5.35
CA ARG A 51 -14.45 -43.98 -6.19
C ARG A 51 -14.21 -42.91 -7.24
N LEU A 52 -13.66 -43.34 -8.37
CA LEU A 52 -13.41 -42.47 -9.51
C LEU A 52 -14.72 -41.81 -9.95
N ASN A 53 -14.65 -40.52 -10.29
CA ASN A 53 -15.79 -39.71 -10.73
C ASN A 53 -16.92 -39.54 -9.70
N ASP A 54 -16.71 -39.83 -8.41
CA ASP A 54 -17.71 -39.53 -7.38
C ASP A 54 -17.94 -38.01 -7.29
N ARG A 55 -19.17 -37.61 -7.65
CA ARG A 55 -19.54 -36.19 -7.77
C ARG A 55 -19.51 -35.46 -6.44
N THR A 56 -19.75 -36.15 -5.32
CA THR A 56 -19.74 -35.56 -3.98
C THR A 56 -18.30 -35.29 -3.55
N ALA A 57 -17.41 -36.29 -3.65
CA ALA A 57 -16.01 -36.14 -3.33
C ALA A 57 -15.34 -35.05 -4.19
N GLN A 58 -15.65 -35.01 -5.49
CA GLN A 58 -15.17 -33.95 -6.39
C GLN A 58 -15.67 -32.56 -5.99
N THR A 59 -16.95 -32.45 -5.59
CA THR A 59 -17.52 -31.18 -5.13
C THR A 59 -16.82 -30.69 -3.86
N TYR A 60 -16.60 -31.56 -2.88
CA TYR A 60 -15.90 -31.22 -1.64
C TYR A 60 -14.44 -30.81 -1.89
N LEU A 61 -13.71 -31.54 -2.74
CA LEU A 61 -12.34 -31.19 -3.12
C LEU A 61 -12.30 -29.80 -3.79
N THR A 62 -13.10 -29.61 -4.84
CA THR A 62 -13.11 -28.36 -5.61
C THR A 62 -13.54 -27.17 -4.75
N GLN A 63 -14.53 -27.36 -3.87
CA GLN A 63 -14.98 -26.32 -2.96
C GLN A 63 -13.89 -25.94 -1.94
N THR A 64 -13.14 -26.93 -1.43
CA THR A 64 -12.02 -26.70 -0.49
C THR A 64 -10.91 -25.91 -1.16
N GLN A 65 -10.47 -26.34 -2.35
CA GLN A 65 -9.45 -25.64 -3.15
C GLN A 65 -9.84 -24.20 -3.47
N ARG A 66 -11.12 -23.96 -3.80
CA ARG A 66 -11.65 -22.60 -4.04
C ARG A 66 -11.62 -21.76 -2.78
N PHE A 67 -11.95 -22.34 -1.62
CA PHE A 67 -11.87 -21.62 -0.34
C PHE A 67 -10.42 -21.24 -0.01
N VAL A 68 -9.47 -22.18 -0.13
CA VAL A 68 -8.04 -21.95 0.07
C VAL A 68 -7.51 -20.88 -0.89
N SER A 69 -7.88 -20.94 -2.18
CA SER A 69 -7.54 -19.89 -3.15
C SER A 69 -8.09 -18.52 -2.75
N GLY A 70 -9.25 -18.48 -2.09
CA GLY A 70 -9.82 -17.26 -1.51
C GLY A 70 -8.97 -16.71 -0.36
N GLU A 71 -8.56 -17.55 0.59
CA GLU A 71 -7.67 -17.15 1.70
C GLU A 71 -6.31 -16.65 1.16
N ASN A 72 -5.68 -17.38 0.24
CA ASN A 72 -4.42 -16.97 -0.39
C ASN A 72 -4.55 -15.61 -1.11
N ALA A 73 -5.70 -15.35 -1.75
CA ALA A 73 -5.97 -14.07 -2.38
C ALA A 73 -6.18 -12.94 -1.35
N MET A 74 -6.73 -13.22 -0.17
CA MET A 74 -6.80 -12.25 0.93
C MET A 74 -5.41 -11.86 1.42
N ASP A 75 -4.54 -12.85 1.64
CA ASP A 75 -3.17 -12.62 2.13
C ASP A 75 -2.32 -11.85 1.10
N ALA A 76 -2.50 -12.18 -0.18
CA ALA A 76 -1.91 -11.45 -1.30
C ALA A 76 -2.57 -10.08 -1.56
N ARG A 77 -3.55 -9.64 -0.74
CA ARG A 77 -4.32 -8.39 -0.89
C ARG A 77 -5.04 -8.25 -2.24
N LYS A 78 -5.31 -9.38 -2.89
CA LYS A 78 -6.06 -9.54 -4.14
C LYS A 78 -7.56 -9.64 -3.85
N PHE A 79 -8.13 -8.62 -3.22
CA PHE A 79 -9.48 -8.66 -2.66
C PHE A 79 -10.60 -8.93 -3.68
N GLY A 80 -10.42 -8.53 -4.95
CA GLY A 80 -11.36 -8.87 -6.02
C GLY A 80 -11.41 -10.38 -6.30
N HIS A 81 -10.24 -11.02 -6.38
CA HIS A 81 -10.14 -12.47 -6.55
C HIS A 81 -10.70 -13.20 -5.32
N ALA A 82 -10.34 -12.77 -4.11
CA ALA A 82 -10.87 -13.35 -2.88
C ALA A 82 -12.41 -13.31 -2.84
N GLN A 83 -13.01 -12.16 -3.15
CA GLN A 83 -14.47 -12.01 -3.23
C GLN A 83 -15.09 -13.01 -4.23
N ALA A 84 -14.55 -13.12 -5.43
CA ALA A 84 -15.04 -14.06 -6.43
C ALA A 84 -14.96 -15.51 -5.94
N ARG A 85 -13.81 -15.92 -5.37
CA ARG A 85 -13.61 -17.26 -4.82
C ARG A 85 -14.59 -17.60 -3.70
N TYR A 86 -14.77 -16.70 -2.72
CA TYR A 86 -15.73 -16.92 -1.64
C TYR A 86 -17.17 -16.95 -2.13
N GLN A 87 -17.53 -16.11 -3.11
CA GLN A 87 -18.86 -16.15 -3.72
C GLN A 87 -19.12 -17.51 -4.36
N THR A 88 -18.14 -18.05 -5.10
CA THR A 88 -18.24 -19.37 -5.69
C THR A 88 -18.38 -20.49 -4.65
N VAL A 89 -17.62 -20.44 -3.56
CA VAL A 89 -17.74 -21.43 -2.46
C VAL A 89 -19.12 -21.36 -1.82
N LYS A 90 -19.64 -20.15 -1.58
CA LYS A 90 -20.97 -19.92 -1.01
C LYS A 90 -22.09 -20.47 -1.89
N THR A 91 -21.98 -20.35 -3.21
CA THR A 91 -23.02 -20.80 -4.15
C THR A 91 -22.85 -22.25 -4.61
N THR A 92 -21.83 -22.96 -4.12
CA THR A 92 -21.62 -24.37 -4.46
C THR A 92 -22.73 -25.22 -3.84
N LYS A 93 -23.55 -25.84 -4.70
CA LYS A 93 -24.60 -26.78 -4.29
C LYS A 93 -23.99 -28.14 -3.90
N ASN A 94 -24.65 -28.86 -2.99
CA ASN A 94 -24.24 -30.19 -2.54
C ASN A 94 -22.80 -30.27 -1.98
N GLY A 95 -22.28 -29.14 -1.48
CA GLY A 95 -20.96 -29.03 -0.87
C GLY A 95 -21.00 -29.04 0.67
N SER A 96 -19.86 -28.73 1.26
CA SER A 96 -19.69 -28.55 2.70
C SER A 96 -20.40 -27.28 3.20
N THR A 97 -21.37 -27.45 4.09
CA THR A 97 -22.03 -26.33 4.79
C THR A 97 -21.06 -25.53 5.67
N VAL A 98 -20.02 -26.18 6.20
CA VAL A 98 -18.95 -25.52 6.96
C VAL A 98 -18.23 -24.50 6.07
N LEU A 99 -17.87 -24.89 4.84
CA LEU A 99 -17.21 -23.99 3.90
C LEU A 99 -18.16 -22.89 3.40
N VAL A 100 -19.43 -23.20 3.15
CA VAL A 100 -20.44 -22.18 2.79
C VAL A 100 -20.56 -21.10 3.89
N ASN A 101 -20.64 -21.52 5.15
CA ASN A 101 -20.74 -20.60 6.29
C ASN A 101 -19.48 -19.74 6.45
N ARG A 102 -18.29 -20.34 6.33
CA ARG A 102 -17.02 -19.60 6.40
C ARG A 102 -16.86 -18.65 5.22
N ALA A 103 -17.14 -19.09 4.00
CA ALA A 103 -17.09 -18.25 2.81
C ALA A 103 -18.07 -17.08 2.89
N THR A 104 -19.26 -17.29 3.48
CA THR A 104 -20.21 -16.20 3.72
C THR A 104 -19.66 -15.15 4.66
N LYS A 105 -19.00 -15.55 5.76
CA LYS A 105 -18.33 -14.62 6.69
C LYS A 105 -17.18 -13.88 6.00
N ARG A 106 -16.31 -14.59 5.29
CA ARG A 106 -15.20 -14.02 4.52
C ARG A 106 -15.67 -13.08 3.42
N LEU A 107 -16.77 -13.38 2.75
CA LEU A 107 -17.38 -12.53 1.74
C LEU A 107 -17.87 -11.20 2.33
N LYS A 108 -18.44 -11.20 3.54
CA LYS A 108 -18.79 -9.95 4.24
C LYS A 108 -17.53 -9.14 4.56
N GLN A 109 -16.51 -9.81 5.10
CA GLN A 109 -15.24 -9.17 5.45
C GLN A 109 -14.55 -8.52 4.23
N VAL A 110 -14.42 -9.24 3.12
CA VAL A 110 -13.75 -8.72 1.91
C VAL A 110 -14.52 -7.54 1.29
N LYS A 111 -15.86 -7.54 1.36
CA LYS A 111 -16.66 -6.40 0.89
C LYS A 111 -16.36 -5.13 1.70
N VAL A 112 -16.28 -5.24 3.02
CA VAL A 112 -15.90 -4.13 3.90
C VAL A 112 -14.47 -3.66 3.59
N ILE A 113 -13.53 -4.58 3.44
CA ILE A 113 -12.14 -4.23 3.10
C ILE A 113 -12.07 -3.50 1.76
N ARG A 114 -12.78 -3.97 0.73
CA ARG A 114 -12.81 -3.31 -0.58
C ARG A 114 -13.40 -1.91 -0.52
N ALA A 115 -14.47 -1.70 0.25
CA ALA A 115 -15.05 -0.38 0.46
C ALA A 115 -14.04 0.56 1.11
N ASN A 116 -13.35 0.11 2.17
CA ASN A 116 -12.31 0.89 2.83
C ASN A 116 -11.12 1.17 1.90
N VAL A 117 -10.68 0.20 1.08
CA VAL A 117 -9.63 0.42 0.07
C VAL A 117 -10.01 1.56 -0.88
N ALA A 118 -11.26 1.60 -1.34
CA ALA A 118 -11.72 2.67 -2.23
C ALA A 118 -11.70 4.03 -1.52
N GLN A 119 -12.22 4.11 -0.30
CA GLN A 119 -12.22 5.33 0.51
C GLN A 119 -10.80 5.84 0.81
N PHE A 120 -9.92 4.95 1.27
CA PHE A 120 -8.52 5.31 1.57
C PHE A 120 -7.75 5.72 0.33
N LYS A 121 -8.01 5.11 -0.83
CA LYS A 121 -7.43 5.55 -2.10
C LYS A 121 -7.90 6.95 -2.49
N GLN A 122 -9.16 7.28 -2.26
CA GLN A 122 -9.69 8.63 -2.54
C GLN A 122 -9.01 9.69 -1.66
N LEU A 123 -8.92 9.46 -0.35
CA LEU A 123 -8.20 10.34 0.59
C LEU A 123 -6.73 10.49 0.22
N LEU A 124 -6.05 9.38 -0.09
CA LEU A 124 -4.65 9.41 -0.53
C LEU A 124 -4.48 10.17 -1.84
N SER A 125 -5.37 9.99 -2.83
CA SER A 125 -5.34 10.77 -4.08
C SER A 125 -5.56 12.25 -3.82
N LYS A 126 -6.50 12.62 -2.95
CA LYS A 126 -6.73 14.01 -2.54
C LYS A 126 -5.46 14.62 -1.91
N ALA A 127 -4.80 13.89 -1.01
CA ALA A 127 -3.54 14.32 -0.42
C ALA A 127 -2.44 14.47 -1.49
N GLN A 128 -2.38 13.57 -2.46
CA GLN A 128 -1.43 13.65 -3.59
C GLN A 128 -1.71 14.88 -4.46
N ASP A 129 -2.97 15.22 -4.72
CA ASP A 129 -3.34 16.40 -5.51
C ASP A 129 -3.03 17.70 -4.74
N GLN A 130 -3.23 17.71 -3.42
CA GLN A 130 -2.81 18.83 -2.55
C GLN A 130 -1.29 19.00 -2.52
N ASN A 131 -0.53 17.90 -2.45
CA ASN A 131 0.93 17.93 -2.57
C ASN A 131 1.37 18.49 -3.94
N GLN A 132 0.75 18.03 -5.03
CA GLN A 132 1.01 18.54 -6.39
C GLN A 132 0.68 20.03 -6.54
N ALA A 133 -0.30 20.53 -5.78
CA ALA A 133 -0.64 21.94 -5.69
C ALA A 133 0.24 22.74 -4.73
N LEU A 134 1.31 22.14 -4.17
CA LEU A 134 2.21 22.71 -3.15
C LEU A 134 1.51 23.05 -1.81
N ASN A 135 0.28 22.58 -1.61
CA ASN A 135 -0.47 22.75 -0.37
C ASN A 135 -0.08 21.66 0.63
N TYR A 136 1.20 21.62 1.02
CA TYR A 136 1.76 20.55 1.84
C TYR A 136 1.12 20.44 3.23
N GLY A 137 0.75 21.57 3.84
CA GLY A 137 0.03 21.58 5.12
C GLY A 137 -1.33 20.89 5.01
N THR A 138 -2.13 21.26 4.00
CA THR A 138 -3.42 20.63 3.74
C THR A 138 -3.29 19.16 3.35
N SER A 139 -2.26 18.81 2.58
CA SER A 139 -1.93 17.42 2.25
C SER A 139 -1.65 16.62 3.52
N ASN A 140 -0.86 17.15 4.45
CA ASN A 140 -0.60 16.53 5.74
C ASN A 140 -1.86 16.39 6.60
N THR A 141 -2.74 17.39 6.65
CA THR A 141 -4.04 17.27 7.35
C THR A 141 -4.88 16.12 6.79
N THR A 142 -4.96 15.98 5.47
CA THR A 142 -5.65 14.83 4.83
C THR A 142 -4.98 13.50 5.16
N LEU A 143 -3.64 13.47 5.28
CA LEU A 143 -2.91 12.26 5.68
C LEU A 143 -3.10 11.92 7.16
N ASP A 144 -3.24 12.92 8.03
CA ASP A 144 -3.53 12.72 9.46
C ASP A 144 -4.93 12.09 9.64
N GLU A 145 -5.94 12.52 8.85
CA GLU A 145 -7.25 11.84 8.81
C GLU A 145 -7.11 10.35 8.47
N LEU A 146 -6.21 10.02 7.53
CA LEU A 146 -5.94 8.66 7.11
C LEU A 146 -5.24 7.86 8.24
N PHE A 147 -4.21 8.43 8.86
CA PHE A 147 -3.41 7.77 9.91
C PHE A 147 -4.17 7.60 11.23
N ASN A 148 -5.06 8.55 11.56
CA ASN A 148 -5.92 8.48 12.75
C ASN A 148 -7.05 7.45 12.61
N ASN A 149 -7.31 6.96 11.39
CA ASN A 149 -8.28 5.90 11.17
C ASN A 149 -7.68 4.53 11.55
N SER A 150 -8.15 3.95 12.66
CA SER A 150 -7.67 2.64 13.14
C SER A 150 -7.85 1.49 12.13
N LYS A 151 -8.84 1.58 11.22
CA LYS A 151 -8.98 0.58 10.15
C LYS A 151 -7.84 0.70 9.15
N PHE A 152 -7.36 1.90 8.84
CA PHE A 152 -6.26 2.12 7.89
C PHE A 152 -4.95 1.50 8.35
N GLN A 153 -4.75 1.38 9.66
CA GLN A 153 -3.57 0.76 10.28
C GLN A 153 -3.58 -0.77 10.17
N GLN A 154 -4.69 -1.38 9.76
CA GLN A 154 -4.77 -2.84 9.60
C GLN A 154 -3.87 -3.34 8.47
N VAL A 155 -3.33 -4.54 8.64
CA VAL A 155 -2.39 -5.20 7.70
C VAL A 155 -2.89 -5.27 6.26
N TYR A 156 -4.21 -5.30 6.06
CA TYR A 156 -4.84 -5.29 4.73
C TYR A 156 -4.46 -4.07 3.88
N TYR A 157 -4.18 -2.93 4.52
CA TYR A 157 -3.92 -1.66 3.84
C TYR A 157 -2.45 -1.24 3.89
N LYS A 158 -1.53 -2.15 4.30
CA LYS A 158 -0.08 -1.86 4.45
C LYS A 158 0.53 -1.12 3.25
N ASN A 159 0.16 -1.49 2.02
CA ASN A 159 0.67 -0.83 0.81
C ASN A 159 0.19 0.63 0.68
N LEU A 160 -1.05 0.92 1.07
CA LEU A 160 -1.57 2.29 1.07
C LEU A 160 -0.96 3.09 2.23
N TYR A 161 -0.78 2.47 3.39
CA TYR A 161 -0.11 3.07 4.55
C TYR A 161 1.31 3.51 4.20
N ALA A 162 2.09 2.66 3.54
CA ALA A 162 3.44 2.99 3.09
C ALA A 162 3.45 4.17 2.08
N GLN A 163 2.49 4.21 1.15
CA GLN A 163 2.35 5.33 0.22
C GLN A 163 2.01 6.65 0.93
N ALA A 164 1.10 6.61 1.90
CA ALA A 164 0.75 7.77 2.72
C ALA A 164 1.97 8.28 3.51
N LEU A 165 2.78 7.37 4.07
CA LEU A 165 3.98 7.73 4.83
C LEU A 165 5.04 8.39 3.93
N ALA A 166 5.26 7.82 2.74
CA ALA A 166 6.16 8.40 1.75
C ALA A 166 5.70 9.80 1.31
N LEU A 167 4.40 9.99 1.10
CA LEU A 167 3.84 11.29 0.75
C LEU A 167 4.00 12.32 1.88
N ARG A 168 3.76 11.92 3.13
CA ARG A 168 3.98 12.79 4.29
C ARG A 168 5.44 13.22 4.40
N LYS A 169 6.38 12.29 4.18
CA LYS A 169 7.82 12.60 4.13
C LYS A 169 8.13 13.62 3.02
N ALA A 170 7.55 13.45 1.83
CA ALA A 170 7.71 14.39 0.73
C ALA A 170 7.11 15.77 1.03
N ASN A 171 5.92 15.83 1.65
CA ASN A 171 5.31 17.08 2.11
C ASN A 171 6.19 17.82 3.11
N ASN A 172 6.74 17.11 4.10
CA ASN A 172 7.58 17.70 5.13
C ASN A 172 8.89 18.25 4.53
N ALA A 173 9.52 17.50 3.62
CA ALA A 173 10.68 17.99 2.88
C ALA A 173 10.34 19.26 2.08
N GLY A 174 9.19 19.25 1.38
CA GLY A 174 8.69 20.42 0.66
C GLY A 174 8.49 21.64 1.57
N GLN A 175 7.89 21.46 2.76
CA GLN A 175 7.72 22.52 3.76
C GLN A 175 9.03 23.05 4.30
N THR A 176 9.99 22.18 4.64
CA THR A 176 11.32 22.60 5.11
C THR A 176 12.02 23.45 4.06
N SER A 177 11.96 23.08 2.78
CA SER A 177 12.51 23.90 1.70
C SER A 177 11.86 25.29 1.61
N VAL A 178 10.54 25.42 1.85
CA VAL A 178 9.87 26.75 1.87
C VAL A 178 10.31 27.57 3.09
N VAL A 179 10.49 26.92 4.24
CA VAL A 179 10.89 27.57 5.49
C VAL A 179 12.34 28.02 5.44
N THR A 180 13.27 27.24 4.88
CA THR A 180 14.68 27.65 4.74
C THR A 180 14.85 28.80 3.75
N ASN A 181 14.01 28.87 2.70
CA ASN A 181 13.95 30.03 1.79
C ASN A 181 13.36 31.28 2.49
N SER A 182 12.40 31.09 3.40
CA SER A 182 11.79 32.18 4.17
C SER A 182 12.70 32.69 5.30
N SER A 183 13.47 31.82 5.96
CA SER A 183 14.40 32.21 7.02
C SER A 183 15.67 32.87 6.50
N SER A 184 16.04 32.63 5.24
CA SER A 184 17.15 33.33 4.58
C SER A 184 16.78 34.74 4.12
N ALA A 185 15.49 35.10 4.10
CA ALA A 185 15.02 36.45 3.81
C ALA A 185 14.96 37.37 5.06
N ALA A 186 15.22 36.84 6.26
CA ALA A 186 15.14 37.59 7.52
C ALA A 186 16.49 38.10 8.06
N THR A 187 17.56 38.11 7.26
CA THR A 187 18.84 38.72 7.67
C THR A 187 19.43 39.57 6.55
N SER A 188 18.83 40.73 6.33
CA SER A 188 19.51 41.85 5.68
C SER A 188 18.76 43.15 5.97
N THR A 189 19.36 43.97 6.85
CA THR A 189 19.41 45.46 6.91
C THR A 189 19.37 45.91 8.38
N THR A 190 20.49 46.22 9.04
CA THR A 190 21.08 47.58 9.06
C THR A 190 22.54 47.54 9.54
N GLY A 191 23.37 48.43 9.00
CA GLY A 191 24.84 48.39 9.13
C GLY A 191 25.46 49.13 10.33
N SER A 192 26.74 48.75 10.55
CA SER A 192 27.92 49.48 11.05
C SER A 192 27.83 50.44 12.24
N GLY A 193 28.56 50.11 13.32
CA GLY A 193 28.92 51.05 14.41
C GLY A 193 29.62 50.41 15.62
N THR A 194 30.94 50.32 15.53
CA THR A 194 32.03 50.25 16.53
C THR A 194 31.75 50.20 18.07
N THR A 195 32.58 49.36 18.72
CA THR A 195 33.17 49.41 20.10
C THR A 195 32.46 48.90 21.38
N THR A 196 33.15 47.89 21.96
CA THR A 196 33.57 47.72 23.38
C THR A 196 32.74 46.83 24.32
N SER A 197 33.49 45.89 24.89
CA SER A 197 33.28 44.91 25.96
C SER A 197 32.47 45.37 27.19
N SER A 198 31.66 44.47 27.77
CA SER A 198 31.88 43.84 29.10
C SER A 198 30.61 43.22 29.73
N SER A 199 30.82 42.03 30.31
CA SER A 199 30.25 41.46 31.55
C SER A 199 28.72 41.37 31.83
N SER A 200 28.33 40.11 32.06
CA SER A 200 27.59 39.57 33.23
C SER A 200 26.10 39.88 33.50
N ALA A 201 25.36 38.77 33.61
CA ALA A 201 24.44 38.40 34.68
C ALA A 201 22.98 38.95 34.73
N THR A 202 22.06 37.96 34.67
CA THR A 202 20.91 37.71 35.56
C THR A 202 19.51 38.33 35.29
N THR A 203 18.58 37.38 35.05
CA THR A 203 17.18 37.21 35.54
C THR A 203 15.99 38.04 35.06
N GLY A 204 14.99 37.27 34.56
CA GLY A 204 13.53 37.47 34.74
C GLY A 204 12.86 38.43 33.73
N THR A 205 11.68 38.20 33.14
CA THR A 205 10.59 37.25 33.36
C THR A 205 9.59 37.40 32.18
N THR A 206 8.91 36.31 31.81
CA THR A 206 7.63 36.18 31.07
C THR A 206 7.45 36.74 29.65
N SER A 207 7.25 35.85 28.65
CA SER A 207 5.90 35.54 28.11
C SER A 207 5.93 34.62 26.87
N ASN A 208 5.25 33.48 27.00
CA ASN A 208 4.36 32.81 26.05
C ASN A 208 4.65 32.87 24.53
N SER A 209 4.89 31.69 23.91
CA SER A 209 4.17 31.22 22.70
C SER A 209 4.60 29.80 22.32
N SER A 210 3.75 28.83 22.62
CA SER A 210 3.84 27.43 22.18
C SER A 210 3.74 27.32 20.65
N SER A 211 4.77 26.76 20.00
CA SER A 211 4.70 26.29 18.62
C SER A 211 5.09 24.81 18.56
N ASN A 212 4.09 23.94 18.70
CA ASN A 212 4.23 22.51 18.42
C ASN A 212 4.31 22.28 16.91
N GLY A 213 5.51 22.41 16.33
CA GLY A 213 5.87 21.74 15.08
C GLY A 213 6.13 20.28 15.40
N ALA A 214 5.38 19.35 14.80
CA ALA A 214 5.49 17.92 15.07
C ALA A 214 6.91 17.40 14.73
N SER A 215 7.75 17.28 15.75
CA SER A 215 9.01 16.54 15.69
C SER A 215 8.71 15.05 15.49
N LEU A 216 9.58 14.37 14.73
CA LEU A 216 9.48 12.94 14.51
C LEU A 216 9.45 12.20 15.85
N THR A 217 8.54 11.24 15.99
CA THR A 217 8.59 10.33 17.13
C THR A 217 9.85 9.46 17.06
N SER A 218 10.32 8.97 18.21
CA SER A 218 11.56 8.17 18.28
C SER A 218 11.52 6.92 17.39
N SER A 219 10.33 6.35 17.16
CA SER A 219 10.13 5.23 16.22
C SER A 219 10.24 5.65 14.75
N GLU A 220 9.80 6.85 14.40
CA GLU A 220 9.92 7.42 13.05
C GLU A 220 11.36 7.82 12.72
N SER A 221 12.13 8.30 13.71
CA SER A 221 13.56 8.58 13.56
C SER A 221 14.39 7.31 13.35
N ALA A 222 14.14 6.25 14.12
CA ALA A 222 14.83 4.97 13.98
C ALA A 222 14.52 4.27 12.64
N ALA A 223 13.31 4.41 12.12
CA ALA A 223 12.94 3.89 10.80
C ALA A 223 13.58 4.71 9.65
N ALA A 224 13.80 6.00 9.85
CA ALA A 224 14.48 6.86 8.88
C ALA A 224 15.99 6.54 8.76
N GLN A 225 16.65 6.22 9.88
CA GLN A 225 18.08 5.88 9.90
C GLN A 225 18.39 4.50 9.29
N ASN A 226 17.43 3.58 9.27
CA ASN A 226 17.61 2.23 8.69
C ASN A 226 17.25 2.13 7.19
N TYR A 227 16.92 3.25 6.54
CA TYR A 227 16.51 3.26 5.13
C TYR A 227 17.71 3.46 4.20
N GLN A 228 18.13 2.39 3.53
CA GLN A 228 19.25 2.36 2.58
C GLN A 228 18.77 2.26 1.11
N GLY A 229 17.91 3.17 0.67
CA GLY A 229 17.43 3.25 -0.72
C GLY A 229 17.66 4.62 -1.32
N SER A 230 18.26 4.71 -2.52
CA SER A 230 18.34 5.96 -3.27
C SER A 230 16.95 6.38 -3.75
N ASN A 231 16.55 7.62 -3.48
CA ASN A 231 15.22 8.16 -3.77
C ASN A 231 15.04 8.52 -5.26
N GLU A 232 15.32 7.60 -6.18
CA GLU A 232 15.14 7.84 -7.62
C GLU A 232 13.83 7.22 -8.17
N TYR A 233 13.15 6.38 -7.40
CA TYR A 233 12.01 5.59 -7.86
C TYR A 233 10.61 6.18 -7.61
N THR A 234 10.48 7.36 -7.00
CA THR A 234 9.15 7.94 -6.68
C THR A 234 8.61 8.88 -7.75
N VAL A 235 9.28 9.02 -8.89
CA VAL A 235 8.83 9.93 -9.95
C VAL A 235 7.93 9.18 -10.94
N THR A 236 6.63 9.47 -10.87
CA THR A 236 5.62 8.90 -11.77
C THR A 236 5.81 9.36 -13.20
N LYS A 237 5.33 8.59 -14.19
CA LYS A 237 5.47 8.88 -15.63
C LYS A 237 5.01 10.30 -16.01
N LYS A 238 3.95 10.82 -15.39
CA LYS A 238 3.46 12.19 -15.62
C LYS A 238 4.40 13.29 -15.09
N GLN A 239 5.15 13.01 -14.02
CA GLN A 239 6.17 13.93 -13.49
C GLN A 239 7.45 13.91 -14.33
N LYS A 240 7.65 12.86 -15.14
CA LYS A 240 8.71 12.82 -16.15
C LYS A 240 8.30 13.52 -17.43
N GLU A 241 7.06 13.98 -17.62
CA GLU A 241 6.57 14.47 -18.92
C GLU A 241 6.15 15.95 -18.87
N LEU A 242 6.44 16.70 -19.94
CA LEU A 242 5.94 18.03 -20.23
C LEU A 242 5.13 17.95 -21.52
N ASN A 243 3.83 18.30 -21.50
CA ASN A 243 2.92 18.14 -22.64
C ASN A 243 2.91 16.71 -23.24
N GLY A 244 3.04 15.68 -22.41
CA GLY A 244 3.05 14.27 -22.84
C GLY A 244 4.39 13.78 -23.43
N LYS A 245 5.46 14.59 -23.40
CA LYS A 245 6.82 14.18 -23.79
C LYS A 245 7.74 14.12 -22.58
N VAL A 246 8.57 13.07 -22.50
CA VAL A 246 9.51 12.90 -21.39
C VAL A 246 10.53 14.04 -21.37
N ILE A 247 10.66 14.71 -20.23
CA ILE A 247 11.70 15.69 -19.91
C ILE A 247 13.00 14.91 -19.69
N THR A 248 13.96 15.09 -20.60
CA THR A 248 15.25 14.39 -20.58
C THR A 248 16.22 15.00 -19.57
N ALA A 249 17.25 14.25 -19.17
CA ALA A 249 18.32 14.78 -18.32
C ALA A 249 19.00 16.03 -18.93
N GLY A 250 19.16 16.07 -20.25
CA GLY A 250 19.66 17.26 -20.95
C GLY A 250 18.76 18.48 -20.77
N GLN A 251 17.43 18.30 -20.82
CA GLN A 251 16.48 19.39 -20.57
C GLN A 251 16.48 19.86 -19.12
N ILE A 252 16.73 18.96 -18.17
CA ILE A 252 16.93 19.32 -16.75
C ILE A 252 18.19 20.17 -16.59
N SER A 253 19.32 19.77 -17.19
CA SER A 253 20.56 20.55 -17.13
C SER A 253 20.41 21.94 -17.77
N SER A 254 19.75 22.05 -18.94
CA SER A 254 19.46 23.36 -19.56
C SER A 254 18.51 24.21 -18.73
N ALA A 255 17.51 23.60 -18.09
CA ALA A 255 16.61 24.29 -17.20
C ALA A 255 17.33 24.83 -15.96
N ARG A 256 18.26 24.05 -15.39
CA ARG A 256 19.12 24.52 -14.28
C ARG A 256 19.94 25.74 -14.67
N GLN A 257 20.60 25.71 -15.83
CA GLN A 257 21.33 26.87 -16.36
C GLN A 257 20.42 28.09 -16.54
N THR A 258 19.22 27.88 -17.07
CA THR A 258 18.23 28.95 -17.28
C THR A 258 17.75 29.56 -15.97
N ILE A 259 17.53 28.73 -14.95
CA ILE A 259 17.12 29.16 -13.60
C ILE A 259 18.27 29.94 -12.95
N ASN A 260 19.50 29.42 -12.98
CA ASN A 260 20.69 30.10 -12.46
C ASN A 260 20.93 31.45 -13.15
N ALA A 261 20.85 31.50 -14.49
CA ALA A 261 21.03 32.74 -15.26
C ALA A 261 19.91 33.77 -15.01
N ALA A 262 18.71 33.32 -14.64
CA ALA A 262 17.60 34.20 -14.27
C ALA A 262 17.66 34.68 -12.81
N GLY A 263 18.70 34.28 -12.07
CA GLY A 263 18.96 34.64 -10.67
C GLY A 263 18.33 33.70 -9.64
N GLY A 264 17.82 32.53 -10.05
CA GLY A 264 17.37 31.48 -9.12
C GLY A 264 18.52 30.55 -8.72
N GLN A 265 18.32 29.71 -7.69
CA GLN A 265 19.34 28.79 -7.18
C GLN A 265 19.06 27.35 -7.62
N ALA A 266 19.26 27.06 -8.90
CA ALA A 266 19.03 25.73 -9.45
C ALA A 266 19.94 24.67 -8.82
N ASP A 267 21.13 25.02 -8.35
CA ASP A 267 22.07 24.07 -7.76
C ASP A 267 21.59 23.50 -6.42
N ALA A 268 20.66 24.21 -5.75
CA ALA A 268 19.97 23.73 -4.55
C ALA A 268 18.71 22.89 -4.87
N MET A 269 18.28 22.85 -6.14
CA MET A 269 17.08 22.14 -6.58
C MET A 269 17.38 20.67 -6.91
N SER A 270 16.48 19.76 -6.54
CA SER A 270 16.54 18.38 -7.05
C SER A 270 16.09 18.32 -8.52
N ASP A 271 16.41 17.22 -9.23
CA ASP A 271 15.93 17.01 -10.60
C ASP A 271 14.40 16.98 -10.69
N GLN A 272 13.73 16.65 -9.59
CA GLN A 272 12.28 16.74 -9.50
C GLN A 272 11.82 18.21 -9.44
N ASP A 273 12.49 19.06 -8.67
CA ASP A 273 12.14 20.47 -8.55
C ASP A 273 12.33 21.21 -9.87
N VAL A 274 13.39 20.89 -10.61
CA VAL A 274 13.63 21.45 -11.93
C VAL A 274 12.55 21.04 -12.93
N ARG A 275 12.09 19.77 -12.87
CA ARG A 275 10.96 19.32 -13.70
C ARG A 275 9.65 19.99 -13.31
N VAL A 276 9.41 20.22 -12.02
CA VAL A 276 8.23 20.96 -11.54
C VAL A 276 8.27 22.40 -12.05
N ALA A 277 9.43 23.07 -11.98
CA ALA A 277 9.60 24.43 -12.50
C ALA A 277 9.27 24.52 -14.01
N LEU A 278 9.77 23.57 -14.80
CA LEU A 278 9.44 23.46 -16.23
C LEU A 278 7.94 23.26 -16.49
N GLN A 279 7.30 22.38 -15.71
CA GLN A 279 5.87 22.12 -15.81
C GLN A 279 5.03 23.35 -15.46
N GLN A 280 5.42 24.11 -14.45
CA GLN A 280 4.68 25.28 -13.98
C GLN A 280 4.88 26.50 -14.89
N ALA A 281 6.08 26.72 -15.41
CA ALA A 281 6.34 27.73 -16.44
C ALA A 281 5.40 27.51 -17.63
N ASN A 282 5.35 26.28 -18.16
CA ASN A 282 4.50 25.92 -19.27
C ASN A 282 2.99 26.03 -18.94
N LYS A 283 2.54 25.54 -17.77
CA LYS A 283 1.13 25.65 -17.34
C LYS A 283 0.65 27.11 -17.23
N LYS A 284 1.54 28.03 -16.85
CA LYS A 284 1.25 29.46 -16.73
C LYS A 284 1.47 30.23 -18.04
N GLY A 285 1.90 29.57 -19.12
CA GLY A 285 2.26 30.24 -20.37
C GLY A 285 3.46 31.18 -20.24
N LEU A 286 4.33 30.95 -19.25
CA LEU A 286 5.51 31.76 -18.97
C LEU A 286 6.78 31.05 -19.47
N SER A 287 7.78 31.84 -19.87
CA SER A 287 9.12 31.29 -20.06
C SER A 287 9.71 30.88 -18.70
N LEU A 288 10.59 29.89 -18.69
CA LEU A 288 11.26 29.46 -17.45
C LEU A 288 12.04 30.60 -16.81
N THR A 289 12.62 31.51 -17.60
CA THR A 289 13.27 32.73 -17.11
C THR A 289 12.30 33.64 -16.37
N LYS A 290 11.14 33.98 -16.96
CA LYS A 290 10.13 34.83 -16.30
C LYS A 290 9.55 34.14 -15.07
N TYR A 291 9.30 32.84 -15.18
CA TYR A 291 8.84 32.03 -14.05
C TYR A 291 9.86 32.05 -12.91
N THR A 292 11.15 31.93 -13.23
CA THR A 292 12.23 32.00 -12.24
C THR A 292 12.27 33.36 -11.55
N GLN A 293 12.23 34.44 -12.34
CA GLN A 293 12.27 35.80 -11.81
C GLN A 293 11.07 36.15 -10.92
N GLN A 294 9.92 35.52 -11.15
CA GLN A 294 8.70 35.78 -10.39
C GLN A 294 8.48 34.83 -9.20
N TYR A 295 8.98 33.60 -9.27
CA TYR A 295 8.58 32.52 -8.35
C TYR A 295 9.72 31.67 -7.78
N LEU A 296 10.96 31.80 -8.26
CA LEU A 296 12.10 30.96 -7.85
C LEU A 296 13.34 31.78 -7.44
N LYS A 297 13.16 33.06 -7.13
CA LYS A 297 14.17 33.93 -6.51
C LYS A 297 14.04 33.90 -5.00
#